data_AF-U7MTP5-F1
#
_entry.id   AF-U7MTP5-F1
#
_cell.length_a   1.000
_cell.length_b   1.000
_cell.length_c   1.000
_cell.angle_alpha   90.00
_cell.angle_beta   90.00
_cell.angle_gamma   90.00
#
_symmetry.space_group_name_H-M   'P 1'
#
loop_
_entity.id
_entity.type
_entity.pdbx_description
1 polymer ?
#
loop_
_entity_poly.entity_id
_entity_poly.type
_entity_poly.pdbx_seq_one_letter_code
_entity_poly.pdbx_strand_id
1 'polypeptide(L)'
;MLNTRYYDEELAERVYAALKRVVQAEVDASGSTQEPVYHFYAHGEVVDNNDAVFNRVRRTFDATFGEQSVTAQRSTVSEDFTYLPKAWNAPYLFWFVGSTPRQLWDEAAARGTIDTDVPVNHQANFVPEYKPTVHATTLAGAGALLSFVAV
;
A
#
# COMPACT_ATOMS: atom_id res chain seq x y z
N MET A 1 19.80 -7.02 -1.54
CA MET A 1 18.35 -7.31 -1.58
C MET A 1 17.75 -6.47 -2.70
N LEU A 2 17.01 -7.08 -3.62
CA LEU A 2 16.31 -6.39 -4.71
C LEU A 2 14.80 -6.42 -4.41
N ASN A 3 14.12 -5.32 -4.69
CA ASN A 3 12.67 -5.22 -4.58
C ASN A 3 12.10 -4.89 -5.97
N THR A 4 11.04 -5.60 -6.36
CA THR A 4 10.36 -5.45 -7.65
C THR A 4 8.89 -5.14 -7.42
N ARG A 5 8.33 -4.25 -8.25
CA ARG A 5 6.90 -3.90 -8.25
C ARG A 5 6.32 -4.16 -9.64
N TYR A 6 5.12 -4.71 -9.69
CA TYR A 6 4.39 -5.02 -10.92
C TYR A 6 2.88 -4.93 -10.64
N TYR A 7 2.09 -4.75 -11.70
CA TYR A 7 0.63 -4.58 -11.61
C TYR A 7 -0.17 -5.81 -12.08
N ASP A 8 0.53 -6.83 -12.58
CA ASP A 8 -0.03 -8.11 -13.00
C ASP A 8 1.07 -9.19 -12.95
N GLU A 9 0.64 -10.45 -13.04
CA GLU A 9 1.50 -11.63 -12.92
C GLU A 9 2.41 -11.83 -14.14
N GLU A 10 1.92 -11.52 -15.34
CA GLU A 10 2.69 -11.64 -16.59
C GLU A 10 3.92 -10.69 -16.56
N LEU A 11 3.73 -9.47 -16.07
CA LEU A 11 4.81 -8.52 -15.89
C LEU A 11 5.81 -9.00 -14.81
N ALA A 12 5.33 -9.63 -13.73
CA ALA A 12 6.18 -10.20 -12.70
C ALA A 12 7.14 -11.25 -13.28
N GLU A 13 6.61 -12.21 -14.05
CA GLU A 13 7.40 -13.26 -14.69
C GLU A 13 8.48 -12.69 -15.61
N ARG A 14 8.10 -11.68 -16.42
CA ARG A 14 9.04 -10.99 -17.31
C ARG A 14 10.15 -10.28 -16.56
N VAL A 15 9.83 -9.62 -15.45
CA VAL A 15 10.83 -8.96 -14.58
C VAL A 15 11.78 -10.00 -13.99
N TYR A 16 11.27 -11.12 -13.48
CA TYR A 16 12.11 -12.19 -12.92
C TYR A 16 13.00 -12.86 -13.96
N ALA A 17 12.49 -13.10 -15.17
CA ALA A 17 13.29 -13.61 -16.27
C ALA A 17 14.42 -12.65 -16.66
N ALA A 18 14.13 -11.33 -16.71
CA ALA A 18 15.13 -10.32 -17.00
C ALA A 18 16.21 -10.24 -15.91
N LEU A 19 15.83 -10.30 -14.63
CA LEU A 19 16.76 -10.33 -13.51
C LEU A 19 17.69 -11.54 -13.57
N LYS A 20 17.15 -12.74 -13.78
CA LYS A 20 17.96 -13.96 -13.92
C LYS A 20 18.96 -13.84 -15.07
N ARG A 21 18.50 -13.36 -16.23
CA ARG A 21 19.34 -13.15 -17.42
C ARG A 21 20.50 -12.18 -17.16
N VAL A 22 20.22 -11.03 -16.54
CA VAL A 22 21.27 -10.04 -16.26
C VAL A 22 22.26 -10.57 -15.23
N VAL A 23 21.79 -11.19 -14.15
CA VAL A 23 22.67 -11.77 -13.13
C VAL A 23 23.57 -12.85 -13.71
N GLN A 24 23.05 -13.75 -14.55
CA GLN A 24 23.87 -14.77 -15.20
C GLN A 24 24.94 -14.14 -16.10
N ALA A 25 24.57 -13.14 -16.91
CA ALA A 25 25.53 -12.48 -17.79
C ALA A 25 26.69 -11.83 -17.02
N GLU A 26 26.43 -11.25 -15.84
CA GLU A 26 27.47 -10.67 -14.98
C GLU A 26 28.37 -11.74 -14.35
N VAL A 27 27.81 -12.90 -13.95
CA VAL A 27 28.57 -14.06 -13.46
C VAL A 27 29.54 -14.55 -14.53
N ASP A 28 29.04 -14.75 -15.75
CA ASP A 28 29.82 -15.23 -16.89
C ASP A 28 30.91 -14.22 -17.28
N ALA A 29 30.56 -12.94 -17.37
CA ALA A 29 31.49 -11.86 -17.72
C ALA A 29 32.59 -11.66 -16.67
N SER A 30 32.29 -11.93 -15.40
CA SER A 30 33.25 -11.81 -14.28
C SER A 30 34.10 -13.07 -14.09
N GLY A 31 33.83 -14.15 -14.82
CA GLY A 31 34.54 -15.42 -14.68
C GLY A 31 34.32 -16.10 -13.32
N SER A 32 33.17 -15.86 -12.67
CA SER A 32 32.84 -16.52 -11.41
C SER A 32 32.73 -18.03 -11.61
N THR A 33 33.34 -18.82 -10.71
CA THR A 33 33.22 -20.29 -10.71
C THR A 33 31.97 -20.79 -9.98
N GLN A 34 31.24 -19.88 -9.34
CA GLN A 34 29.99 -20.17 -8.64
C GLN A 34 28.80 -19.66 -9.45
N GLU A 35 27.77 -20.50 -9.55
CA GLU A 35 26.48 -20.13 -10.10
C GLU A 35 25.73 -19.17 -9.18
N PRO A 36 24.89 -18.28 -9.74
CA PRO A 36 24.07 -17.40 -8.93
C PRO A 36 22.98 -18.19 -8.18
N VAL A 37 22.81 -17.87 -6.89
CA VAL A 37 21.75 -18.41 -6.05
C VAL A 37 20.64 -17.38 -5.88
N TYR A 38 19.40 -17.78 -6.15
CA TYR A 38 18.24 -16.91 -6.05
C TYR A 38 17.35 -17.33 -4.89
N HIS A 39 17.02 -16.38 -4.01
CA HIS A 39 16.03 -16.55 -2.96
C HIS A 39 14.90 -15.56 -3.17
N PHE A 40 13.72 -16.07 -3.52
CA PHE A 40 12.51 -15.26 -3.69
C PHE A 40 11.66 -15.37 -2.42
N TYR A 41 11.28 -14.22 -1.87
CA TYR A 41 10.45 -14.12 -0.67
C TYR A 41 9.62 -12.84 -0.73
N ALA A 42 8.56 -12.78 0.10
CA ALA A 42 7.68 -11.62 0.22
C ALA A 42 7.03 -11.19 -1.11
N HIS A 43 6.42 -12.13 -1.82
CA HIS A 43 5.49 -11.80 -2.89
C HIS A 43 4.24 -11.16 -2.26
N GLY A 44 3.66 -10.16 -2.91
CA GLY A 44 2.38 -9.57 -2.53
C GLY A 44 1.53 -9.49 -3.79
N GLU A 45 0.30 -9.99 -3.72
CA GLU A 45 -0.61 -9.84 -4.83
C GLU A 45 -1.16 -8.42 -4.90
N VAL A 46 -1.68 -8.04 -6.07
CA VAL A 46 -2.27 -6.72 -6.28
C VAL A 46 -3.44 -6.52 -5.31
N VAL A 47 -3.41 -5.42 -4.56
CA VAL A 47 -4.54 -4.95 -3.76
C VAL A 47 -5.58 -4.36 -4.70
N ASP A 48 -6.73 -5.03 -4.81
CA ASP A 48 -7.84 -4.66 -5.69
C ASP A 48 -9.16 -4.73 -4.92
N ASN A 49 -9.62 -3.55 -4.49
CA ASN A 49 -10.78 -3.43 -3.61
C ASN A 49 -12.07 -3.81 -4.35
N ASN A 50 -12.96 -4.53 -3.66
CA ASN A 50 -14.25 -4.84 -4.22
C ASN A 50 -15.18 -3.61 -4.22
N ASP A 51 -15.73 -3.26 -5.38
CA ASP A 51 -16.62 -2.09 -5.55
C ASP A 51 -17.84 -2.10 -4.63
N ALA A 52 -18.46 -3.27 -4.40
CA ALA A 52 -19.65 -3.35 -3.55
C ALA A 52 -19.29 -3.13 -2.07
N VAL A 53 -18.17 -3.67 -1.61
CA VAL A 53 -17.64 -3.41 -0.25
C VAL A 53 -17.23 -1.94 -0.11
N PHE A 54 -16.53 -1.39 -1.10
CA PHE A 54 -16.16 0.03 -1.15
C PHE A 54 -17.38 0.93 -1.01
N ASN A 55 -18.38 0.77 -1.89
CA ASN A 55 -19.57 1.62 -1.89
C ASN A 55 -20.38 1.50 -0.59
N ARG A 56 -20.39 0.31 0.03
CA ARG A 56 -21.07 0.12 1.32
C ARG A 56 -20.36 0.87 2.44
N VAL A 57 -19.05 0.66 2.61
CA VAL A 57 -18.25 1.28 3.68
C VAL A 57 -18.13 2.80 3.47
N ARG A 58 -18.00 3.24 2.22
CA ARG A 58 -17.87 4.66 1.85
C ARG A 58 -18.99 5.52 2.44
N ARG A 59 -20.24 5.05 2.42
CA ARG A 59 -21.38 5.78 3.02
C ARG A 59 -21.21 6.03 4.52
N THR A 60 -20.70 5.04 5.25
CA THR A 60 -20.43 5.19 6.68
C THR A 60 -19.25 6.14 6.92
N PHE A 61 -18.21 6.07 6.10
CA PHE A 61 -17.08 6.99 6.19
C PHE A 61 -17.50 8.43 5.88
N ASP A 62 -18.43 8.64 4.95
CA ASP A 62 -18.97 9.97 4.63
C ASP A 62 -19.73 10.58 5.78
N ALA A 63 -20.60 9.79 6.40
CA ALA A 63 -21.31 10.23 7.58
C ALA A 63 -20.38 10.51 8.77
N THR A 64 -19.25 9.80 8.87
CA THR A 64 -18.32 9.90 10.00
C THR A 64 -17.30 11.03 9.83
N PHE A 65 -16.74 11.18 8.62
CA PHE A 65 -15.58 12.05 8.36
C PHE A 65 -15.90 13.24 7.45
N GLY A 66 -17.10 13.30 6.85
CA GLY A 66 -17.51 14.39 5.97
C GLY A 66 -16.53 14.60 4.82
N GLU A 67 -16.08 15.84 4.63
CA GLU A 67 -15.12 16.23 3.59
C GLU A 67 -13.75 15.56 3.71
N GLN A 68 -13.41 15.00 4.88
CA GLN A 68 -12.16 14.26 5.08
C GLN A 68 -12.23 12.81 4.55
N SER A 69 -13.42 12.31 4.25
CA SER A 69 -13.62 11.06 3.51
C SER A 69 -13.34 11.31 2.03
N VAL A 70 -12.22 10.84 1.50
CA VAL A 70 -11.82 11.06 0.10
C VAL A 70 -11.44 9.75 -0.58
N THR A 71 -11.61 9.69 -1.91
CA THR A 71 -11.12 8.54 -2.68
C THR A 71 -9.60 8.60 -2.76
N ALA A 72 -8.94 7.57 -2.26
CA ALA A 72 -7.49 7.47 -2.31
C ALA A 72 -7.01 7.34 -3.77
N GLN A 73 -5.86 7.95 -4.07
CA GLN A 73 -5.17 7.70 -5.32
C GLN A 73 -4.48 6.33 -5.29
N ARG A 74 -4.28 5.74 -6.48
CA ARG A 74 -3.58 4.45 -6.59
C ARG A 74 -2.15 4.59 -6.08
N SER A 75 -1.77 3.72 -5.16
CA SER A 75 -0.44 3.71 -4.55
C SER A 75 0.45 2.65 -5.19
N THR A 76 1.77 2.89 -5.20
CA THR A 76 2.80 1.92 -5.59
C THR A 76 3.26 1.04 -4.41
N VAL A 77 2.67 1.23 -3.22
CA VAL A 77 2.90 0.39 -2.06
C VAL A 77 2.31 -1.00 -2.34
N SER A 78 3.03 -2.05 -1.93
CA SER A 78 2.52 -3.42 -1.94
C SER A 78 2.16 -3.85 -0.53
N GLU A 79 1.12 -4.67 -0.40
CA GLU A 79 0.66 -5.23 0.86
C GLU A 79 0.29 -6.71 0.70
N ASP A 80 0.57 -7.50 1.74
CA ASP A 80 0.26 -8.94 1.78
C ASP A 80 -1.14 -9.25 2.32
N PHE A 81 -1.86 -8.21 2.77
CA PHE A 81 -3.22 -8.28 3.31
C PHE A 81 -4.16 -9.16 2.47
N THR A 82 -4.02 -9.12 1.14
CA THR A 82 -4.88 -9.81 0.18
C THR A 82 -4.87 -11.33 0.30
N TYR A 83 -3.84 -11.93 0.90
CA TYR A 83 -3.78 -13.37 1.13
C TYR A 83 -4.91 -13.87 2.04
N LEU A 84 -5.29 -13.08 3.05
CA LEU A 84 -6.36 -13.43 3.97
C LEU A 84 -7.72 -13.54 3.26
N PRO A 85 -8.28 -12.47 2.65
CA PRO A 85 -9.59 -12.56 2.01
C PRO A 85 -9.60 -13.52 0.82
N LYS A 86 -8.51 -13.66 0.06
CA LYS A 86 -8.44 -14.61 -1.05
C LYS A 86 -8.52 -16.06 -0.60
N ALA A 87 -7.87 -16.42 0.52
CA ALA A 87 -7.97 -17.77 1.08
C ALA A 87 -9.41 -18.17 1.43
N TRP A 88 -10.28 -17.20 1.75
CA TRP A 88 -11.69 -17.42 2.03
C TRP A 88 -12.64 -17.04 0.88
N ASN A 89 -12.11 -16.66 -0.29
CA ASN A 89 -12.90 -16.11 -1.40
C ASN A 89 -13.87 -14.98 -0.94
N ALA A 90 -13.41 -14.12 -0.03
CA ALA A 90 -14.18 -13.05 0.57
C ALA A 90 -13.90 -11.72 -0.15
N PRO A 91 -14.93 -10.91 -0.47
CA PRO A 91 -14.71 -9.57 -0.97
C PRO A 91 -14.11 -8.70 0.14
N TYR A 92 -13.23 -7.77 -0.21
CA TYR A 92 -12.50 -6.97 0.77
C TYR A 92 -12.40 -5.51 0.39
N LEU A 93 -12.03 -4.70 1.37
CA LEU A 93 -11.66 -3.30 1.23
C LEU A 93 -10.44 -3.02 2.10
N PHE A 94 -9.42 -2.45 1.49
CA PHE A 94 -8.21 -1.92 2.11
C PHE A 94 -8.16 -0.41 1.87
N TRP A 95 -7.88 0.39 2.89
CA TRP A 95 -7.95 1.85 2.82
C TRP A 95 -6.77 2.51 3.52
N PHE A 96 -6.63 3.83 3.31
CA PHE A 96 -5.64 4.66 3.95
C PHE A 96 -6.27 5.54 5.02
N VAL A 97 -5.47 5.88 6.04
CA VAL A 97 -5.80 6.92 7.02
C VAL A 97 -4.67 7.94 6.98
N GLY A 98 -5.03 9.22 6.81
CA GLY A 98 -4.06 10.31 6.85
C GLY A 98 -3.41 10.41 8.23
N SER A 99 -2.09 10.54 8.26
CA SER A 99 -1.32 10.57 9.51
C SER A 99 -0.36 11.76 9.64
N THR A 100 -0.21 12.56 8.59
CA THR A 100 0.68 13.72 8.60
C THR A 100 0.11 14.82 9.50
N PRO A 101 0.92 15.46 10.35
CA PRO A 101 0.49 16.63 11.11
C PRO A 101 -0.16 17.68 10.20
N ARG A 102 -1.37 18.13 10.56
CA ARG A 102 -2.18 18.99 9.67
C ARG A 102 -1.44 20.26 9.23
N GLN A 103 -0.75 20.91 10.17
CA GLN A 103 0.02 22.11 9.89
C GLN A 103 1.13 21.85 8.86
N LEU A 104 1.89 20.75 9.01
CA LEU A 104 2.95 20.37 8.07
C LEU A 104 2.39 20.14 6.66
N TRP A 105 1.26 19.44 6.56
CA TRP A 105 0.59 19.20 5.29
C TRP A 105 0.14 20.51 4.63
N ASP A 106 -0.57 21.37 5.37
CA ASP A 106 -1.10 22.63 4.83
C ASP A 106 0.02 23.57 4.40
N GLU A 107 1.11 23.65 5.16
CA GLU A 107 2.29 24.46 4.83
C GLU A 107 3.02 23.94 3.58
N ALA A 108 3.22 22.62 3.48
CA ALA A 108 3.83 22.01 2.30
C ALA A 108 2.93 22.15 1.06
N ALA A 109 1.61 21.99 1.22
CA ALA A 109 0.64 22.21 0.16
C ALA A 109 0.66 23.65 -0.36
N ALA A 110 0.67 24.64 0.54
CA ALA A 110 0.74 26.06 0.18
C ALA A 110 2.02 26.42 -0.59
N ARG A 111 3.12 25.69 -0.34
CA ARG A 111 4.39 25.86 -1.06
C ARG A 111 4.53 24.97 -2.31
N GLY A 112 3.62 24.01 -2.52
CA GLY A 112 3.75 23.01 -3.58
C GLY A 112 4.90 22.01 -3.34
N THR A 113 5.25 21.75 -2.08
CA THR A 113 6.40 20.93 -1.67
C THR A 113 6.00 19.67 -0.89
N ILE A 114 4.78 19.16 -1.08
CA ILE A 114 4.31 17.94 -0.39
C ILE A 114 5.27 16.77 -0.62
N ASP A 115 5.71 16.55 -1.86
CA ASP A 115 6.57 15.43 -2.24
C ASP A 115 7.99 15.49 -1.63
N THR A 116 8.40 16.63 -1.08
CA THR A 116 9.73 16.82 -0.48
C THR A 116 9.68 17.04 1.03
N ASP A 117 8.69 17.78 1.51
CA ASP A 117 8.65 18.27 2.89
C ASP A 117 7.82 17.38 3.82
N VAL A 118 6.92 16.55 3.28
CA VAL A 118 6.11 15.62 4.06
C VAL A 118 6.81 14.26 4.12
N PRO A 119 7.23 13.79 5.31
CA PRO A 119 7.84 12.49 5.42
C PRO A 119 6.86 11.37 5.05
N VAL A 120 7.37 10.32 4.42
CA VAL A 120 6.59 9.12 4.01
C VAL A 120 7.14 7.86 4.69
N ASN A 121 6.36 6.78 4.62
CA ASN A 121 6.74 5.46 5.15
C ASN A 121 8.19 5.09 4.77
N HIS A 122 8.90 4.43 5.69
CA HIS A 122 10.33 4.04 5.60
C HIS A 122 11.36 5.17 5.68
N GLN A 123 10.96 6.43 5.81
CA GLN A 123 11.90 7.51 6.15
C GLN A 123 12.13 7.57 7.67
N ALA A 124 13.36 7.88 8.09
CA ALA A 124 13.75 7.90 9.51
C ALA A 124 13.02 8.97 10.34
N ASN A 125 12.53 10.02 9.69
CA ASN A 125 11.77 11.13 10.28
C ASN A 125 10.26 10.99 10.08
N PHE A 126 9.76 9.84 9.61
CA PHE A 126 8.33 9.60 9.50
C PHE A 126 7.70 9.41 10.87
N VAL A 127 6.90 10.40 11.30
CA VAL A 127 6.23 10.39 12.59
C VAL A 127 4.75 10.73 12.41
N PRO A 128 3.84 9.74 12.47
CA PRO A 128 2.40 9.95 12.51
C PRO A 128 1.96 10.88 13.65
N GLU A 129 1.00 11.78 13.38
CA GLU A 129 0.36 12.58 14.43
C GLU A 129 -0.55 11.68 15.27
N TYR A 130 -0.08 11.30 16.46
CA TYR A 130 -0.67 10.23 17.25
C TYR A 130 -2.19 10.35 17.45
N LYS A 131 -2.66 11.44 18.08
CA LYS A 131 -4.06 11.53 18.54
C LYS A 131 -5.07 11.56 17.37
N PRO A 132 -4.91 12.39 16.33
CA PRO A 132 -5.82 12.37 15.18
C PRO A 132 -5.77 11.06 14.40
N THR A 133 -4.57 10.51 14.18
CA THR A 133 -4.40 9.25 13.43
C THR A 133 -5.10 8.09 14.14
N VAL A 134 -4.84 7.89 15.44
CA VAL A 134 -5.46 6.82 16.23
C VAL A 134 -6.97 6.99 16.30
N HIS A 135 -7.45 8.22 16.47
CA HIS A 135 -8.88 8.50 16.51
C HIS A 135 -9.57 8.15 15.18
N ALA A 136 -9.03 8.62 14.06
CA ALA A 136 -9.56 8.33 12.73
C ALA A 136 -9.52 6.83 12.40
N THR A 137 -8.41 6.14 12.69
CA THR A 137 -8.29 4.69 12.49
C THR A 137 -9.30 3.91 13.33
N THR A 138 -9.51 4.30 14.58
CA THR A 138 -10.48 3.64 15.47
C THR A 138 -11.91 3.80 14.94
N LEU A 139 -12.29 5.02 14.57
CA LEU A 139 -13.62 5.29 13.98
C LEU A 139 -13.80 4.58 12.64
N ALA A 140 -12.77 4.56 11.79
CA ALA A 140 -12.82 3.89 10.50
C ALA A 140 -13.00 2.37 10.66
N GLY A 141 -12.24 1.74 11.56
CA GLY A 141 -12.36 0.31 11.84
C GLY A 141 -13.73 -0.07 12.39
N ALA A 142 -14.23 0.69 13.38
CA ALA A 142 -15.56 0.47 13.94
C ALA A 142 -16.68 0.73 12.91
N GLY A 143 -16.59 1.84 12.18
CA GLY A 143 -17.56 2.22 11.15
C GLY A 143 -17.62 1.21 10.00
N ALA A 144 -16.48 0.70 9.54
CA ALA A 144 -16.43 -0.34 8.51
C ALA A 144 -17.17 -1.61 8.98
N LEU A 145 -16.91 -2.08 10.20
CA LEU A 145 -17.60 -3.24 10.76
C LEU A 145 -19.11 -2.99 10.93
N LEU A 146 -19.49 -1.86 11.55
CA LEU A 146 -20.88 -1.48 11.78
C LEU A 146 -21.66 -1.33 10.47
N SER A 147 -21.00 -0.95 9.37
CA SER A 147 -21.64 -0.89 8.06
C SER A 147 -22.23 -2.24 7.63
N PHE A 148 -21.77 -3.37 8.16
CA PHE A 148 -22.28 -4.71 7.85
C PHE A 148 -23.18 -5.31 8.93
N VAL A 149 -23.00 -4.92 10.20
CA VAL A 149 -23.68 -5.59 11.33
C VAL A 149 -24.72 -4.73 12.04
N ALA A 150 -24.78 -3.42 11.79
CA ALA A 150 -25.84 -2.57 12.32
C ALA A 150 -27.15 -2.90 11.58
N VAL A 151 -28.11 -3.46 12.31
CA VAL A 151 -29.48 -3.75 11.86
C VAL A 151 -30.35 -2.52 12.05
#